data_AF-A0A927MLH2-F1
#
_entry.id   AF-A0A927MLH2-F1
#
_cell.length_a   1.000
_cell.length_b   1.000
_cell.length_c   1.000
_cell.angle_alpha   90.00
_cell.angle_beta   90.00
_cell.angle_gamma   90.00
#
_symmetry.space_group_name_H-M   'P 1'
#
loop_
_entity.id
_entity.type
_entity.pdbx_description
1 polymer ?
#
loop_
_entity_poly.entity_id
_entity_poly.type
_entity_poly.pdbx_seq_one_letter_code
_entity_poly.pdbx_strand_id
1 'polypeptide(L)'
;MGWIQFEPDAGKRKNFMDDYFRTVLEGYTSETKIEDLMLDKLSLFIQITLIENIVDAFEVMRNNGEVLKCDEELSYSIKCLEDDIPYLGFFHEVFSCEEPFECEERNI
;
A
#
# COMPACT_ATOMS: atom_id res chain seq x y z
N MET A 1 2.61 7.99 5.42
CA MET A 1 4.03 7.80 5.04
C MET A 1 4.88 8.89 5.68
N GLY A 2 6.11 8.59 6.12
CA GLY A 2 7.01 9.59 6.71
C GLY A 2 7.65 10.51 5.65
N TRP A 3 8.77 11.17 5.97
CA TRP A 3 9.50 12.00 4.99
C TRP A 3 9.93 11.22 3.74
N ILE A 4 10.11 9.90 3.86
CA ILE A 4 10.68 9.06 2.81
C ILE A 4 9.81 9.00 1.56
N GLN A 5 8.53 9.35 1.66
CA GLN A 5 7.65 9.42 0.49
C GLN A 5 8.06 10.49 -0.53
N PHE A 6 8.79 11.51 -0.08
CA PHE A 6 9.26 12.59 -0.94
C PHE A 6 10.60 12.28 -1.60
N GLU A 7 11.19 11.10 -1.35
CA GLU A 7 12.39 10.67 -2.07
C GLU A 7 11.99 10.15 -3.46
N PRO A 8 12.45 10.79 -4.56
CA PRO A 8 12.08 10.39 -5.91
C PRO A 8 12.64 9.00 -6.28
N ASP A 9 13.81 8.63 -5.75
CA ASP A 9 14.46 7.36 -6.08
C ASP A 9 13.80 6.18 -5.35
N ALA A 10 13.14 5.30 -6.12
CA ALA A 10 12.49 4.10 -5.59
C ALA A 10 13.46 3.15 -4.87
N GLY A 11 14.72 3.07 -5.33
CA GLY A 11 15.76 2.25 -4.70
C GLY A 11 16.15 2.78 -3.32
N LYS A 12 16.29 4.11 -3.16
CA LYS A 12 16.55 4.73 -1.86
C LYS A 12 15.36 4.58 -0.91
N ARG A 13 14.12 4.73 -1.41
CA ARG A 13 12.91 4.43 -0.64
C ARG A 13 12.93 3.00 -0.13
N LYS A 14 13.28 2.04 -0.99
CA LYS A 14 13.39 0.62 -0.63
C LYS A 14 14.47 0.39 0.43
N ASN A 15 15.69 0.88 0.22
CA ASN A 15 16.79 0.71 1.18
C ASN A 15 16.43 1.29 2.56
N PHE A 16 15.80 2.47 2.60
CA PHE A 16 15.32 3.05 3.85
C PHE A 16 14.29 2.15 4.54
N MET A 17 13.33 1.61 3.78
CA MET A 17 12.29 0.73 4.33
C MET A 17 12.88 -0.61 4.80
N ASP A 18 13.87 -1.16 4.12
CA ASP A 18 14.58 -2.38 4.56
C ASP A 18 15.28 -2.15 5.92
N ASP A 19 15.95 -1.01 6.09
CA ASP A 19 16.60 -0.63 7.35
C ASP A 19 15.57 -0.37 8.47
N TYR A 20 14.46 0.29 8.13
CA TYR A 20 13.35 0.55 9.03
C TYR A 20 12.71 -0.76 9.52
N PHE A 21 12.32 -1.66 8.60
CA PHE A 21 11.69 -2.94 8.95
C PHE A 21 12.63 -3.83 9.76
N ARG A 22 13.94 -3.85 9.44
CA ARG A 22 14.93 -4.56 10.25
C ARG A 22 14.94 -4.06 11.69
N THR A 23 14.99 -2.75 11.89
CA THR A 23 14.98 -2.13 13.24
C THR A 23 13.70 -2.46 14.01
N VAL A 24 12.54 -2.35 13.34
CA VAL A 24 11.24 -2.68 13.94
C VAL A 24 11.18 -4.17 14.32
N LEU A 25 11.64 -5.05 13.44
CA LEU A 25 11.61 -6.49 13.67
C LEU A 25 12.57 -6.91 14.80
N GLU A 26 13.78 -6.34 14.86
CA GLU A 26 14.71 -6.56 15.97
C GLU A 26 14.09 -6.15 17.31
N GLY A 27 13.44 -4.99 17.36
CA GLY A 27 12.76 -4.52 18.57
C GLY A 27 11.53 -5.37 18.95
N TYR A 28 10.75 -5.83 17.97
CA TYR A 28 9.61 -6.70 18.24
C TYR A 28 10.07 -8.09 18.72
N THR A 29 11.10 -8.64 18.09
CA THR A 29 11.60 -9.99 18.36
C THR A 29 12.42 -10.11 19.64
N SER A 30 12.87 -9.00 20.23
CA SER A 30 13.50 -9.00 21.55
C SER A 30 12.52 -9.41 22.67
N GLU A 31 11.23 -9.13 22.49
CA GLU A 31 10.19 -9.41 23.50
C GLU A 31 9.21 -10.50 23.06
N THR A 32 9.09 -10.76 21.75
CA THR A 32 8.07 -11.66 21.20
C THR A 32 8.65 -12.62 20.17
N LYS A 33 8.24 -13.89 20.22
CA LYS A 33 8.61 -14.86 19.18
C LYS A 33 7.68 -14.77 17.98
N ILE A 34 8.26 -14.66 16.79
CA ILE A 34 7.57 -14.81 15.51
C ILE A 34 8.34 -15.82 14.66
N GLU A 35 7.61 -16.69 13.96
CA GLU A 35 8.23 -17.64 13.04
C GLU A 35 8.57 -16.95 11.72
N ASP A 36 9.72 -17.29 11.12
CA ASP A 36 10.11 -16.75 9.80
C ASP A 36 9.05 -17.04 8.73
N LEU A 37 8.38 -18.19 8.81
CA LEU A 37 7.26 -18.57 7.93
C LEU A 37 6.05 -17.62 8.02
N MET A 38 5.90 -16.88 9.13
CA MET A 38 4.88 -15.85 9.26
C MET A 38 5.32 -14.53 8.62
N LEU A 39 6.62 -14.23 8.63
CA LEU A 39 7.18 -13.07 7.93
C LEU A 39 7.09 -13.23 6.42
N ASP A 40 7.26 -14.46 5.91
CA ASP A 40 7.07 -14.79 4.49
C ASP A 40 5.64 -14.47 3.98
N LYS A 41 4.66 -14.40 4.89
CA LYS A 41 3.27 -14.05 4.57
C LYS A 41 2.99 -12.56 4.56
N LEU A 42 3.96 -11.70 4.91
CA LEU A 42 3.75 -10.26 5.00
C LEU A 42 3.21 -9.66 3.70
N SER A 43 3.78 -10.04 2.55
CA SER A 43 3.30 -9.57 1.24
C SER A 43 1.84 -9.95 0.99
N LEU A 44 1.43 -11.15 1.39
CA LEU A 44 0.04 -11.60 1.30
C LEU A 44 -0.88 -10.75 2.19
N PHE A 45 -0.48 -10.46 3.44
CA PHE A 45 -1.28 -9.61 4.32
C PHE A 45 -1.44 -8.19 3.78
N ILE A 46 -0.38 -7.62 3.20
CA ILE A 46 -0.45 -6.30 2.55
C ILE A 46 -1.44 -6.30 1.38
N GLN A 47 -1.42 -7.34 0.54
CA GLN A 47 -2.40 -7.49 -0.55
C GLN A 47 -3.83 -7.65 -0.03
N ILE A 48 -4.04 -8.43 1.03
CA ILE A 48 -5.37 -8.60 1.64
C ILE A 48 -5.89 -7.28 2.20
N THR A 49 -5.06 -6.49 2.89
CA THR A 49 -5.44 -5.16 3.38
C THR A 49 -5.79 -4.21 2.24
N LEU A 50 -5.09 -4.28 1.10
CA LEU A 50 -5.45 -3.50 -0.10
C LEU A 50 -6.86 -3.87 -0.60
N ILE A 51 -7.16 -5.17 -0.69
CA ILE A 51 -8.48 -5.66 -1.11
C ILE A 51 -9.56 -5.22 -0.12
N GLU A 52 -9.28 -5.34 1.18
CA GLU A 52 -10.19 -4.91 2.26
C GLU A 52 -10.52 -3.42 2.11
N ASN A 53 -9.53 -2.55 1.92
CA ASN A 53 -9.73 -1.11 1.74
C ASN A 53 -10.58 -0.79 0.49
N ILE A 54 -10.36 -1.50 -0.62
CA ILE A 54 -11.15 -1.31 -1.85
C ILE A 54 -12.61 -1.71 -1.60
N VAL A 55 -12.86 -2.84 -0.94
CA VAL A 55 -14.21 -3.31 -0.63
C VAL A 55 -14.93 -2.37 0.35
N ASP A 56 -14.23 -1.92 1.39
CA ASP A 56 -14.76 -0.98 2.38
C ASP A 56 -15.21 0.34 1.72
N ALA A 57 -14.42 0.88 0.79
CA ALA A 57 -14.78 2.09 0.05
C ALA A 57 -16.13 1.94 -0.68
N PHE A 58 -16.35 0.81 -1.38
CA PHE A 58 -17.63 0.54 -2.03
C PHE A 58 -18.77 0.30 -1.04
N GLU A 59 -18.49 -0.36 0.08
CA GLU A 59 -19.49 -0.56 1.14
C GLU A 59 -19.96 0.78 1.72
N VAL A 60 -19.04 1.70 2.00
CA VAL A 60 -19.34 3.05 2.50
C VAL A 60 -20.21 3.82 1.51
N MET A 61 -19.84 3.86 0.23
CA MET A 61 -20.63 4.52 -0.83
C MET A 61 -22.06 3.97 -0.87
N ARG A 62 -22.19 2.64 -0.86
CA ARG A 62 -23.49 1.96 -0.86
C ARG A 62 -24.32 2.35 0.37
N ASN A 63 -23.71 2.34 1.56
CA ASN A 63 -24.40 2.63 2.82
C ASN A 63 -24.84 4.10 2.91
N ASN A 64 -24.12 5.01 2.26
CA ASN A 64 -24.45 6.43 2.19
C ASN A 64 -25.42 6.78 1.04
N GLY A 65 -25.70 5.83 0.13
CA GLY A 65 -26.51 6.10 -1.07
C GLY A 65 -25.78 6.97 -2.09
N GLU A 66 -24.45 6.94 -2.09
CA GLU A 66 -23.59 7.66 -3.03
C GLU A 66 -23.57 6.96 -4.39
N VAL A 67 -23.23 7.71 -5.44
CA VAL A 67 -23.01 7.13 -6.76
C VAL A 67 -21.68 6.38 -6.74
N LEU A 68 -21.68 5.14 -7.23
CA LEU A 68 -20.46 4.36 -7.40
C LEU A 68 -19.53 5.08 -8.38
N LYS A 69 -18.46 5.67 -7.86
CA LYS A 69 -17.40 6.31 -8.62
C LYS A 69 -16.09 6.04 -7.90
N CYS A 70 -15.04 5.73 -8.65
CA CYS A 70 -13.69 5.70 -8.10
C CYS A 70 -13.04 7.06 -8.32
N ASP A 71 -12.72 7.73 -7.21
CA ASP A 71 -11.77 8.83 -7.23
C ASP A 71 -10.37 8.34 -7.59
N GLU A 72 -9.41 9.26 -7.64
CA GLU A 72 -8.03 8.96 -8.04
C GLU A 72 -7.39 7.91 -7.12
N GLU A 73 -7.55 8.04 -5.80
CA GLU A 73 -6.93 7.16 -4.81
C GLU A 73 -7.50 5.73 -4.86
N LEU A 74 -8.83 5.57 -4.98
CA LEU A 74 -9.46 4.27 -5.14
C LEU A 74 -9.08 3.65 -6.50
N SER A 75 -9.01 4.46 -7.56
CA SER A 75 -8.58 4.02 -8.90
C SER A 75 -7.12 3.56 -8.90
N TYR A 76 -6.24 4.26 -8.18
CA TYR A 76 -4.84 3.91 -8.00
C TYR A 76 -4.69 2.60 -7.22
N SER A 77 -5.48 2.43 -6.16
CA SER A 77 -5.50 1.20 -5.35
C SER A 77 -5.94 -0.01 -6.18
N ILE A 78 -7.01 0.15 -6.98
CA ILE A 78 -7.48 -0.88 -7.91
C ILE A 78 -6.42 -1.17 -8.96
N LYS A 79 -5.76 -0.15 -9.54
CA LYS A 79 -4.67 -0.34 -10.49
C LYS A 79 -3.53 -1.17 -9.90
N CYS A 80 -3.11 -0.84 -8.68
CA CYS A 80 -2.05 -1.59 -8.01
C CYS A 80 -2.45 -3.05 -7.77
N LEU A 81 -3.73 -3.33 -7.48
CA LEU A 81 -4.24 -4.69 -7.35
C LEU A 81 -4.27 -5.43 -8.69
N GLU A 82 -4.76 -4.78 -9.75
CA GLU A 82 -4.88 -5.36 -11.11
C GLU A 82 -3.51 -5.66 -11.73
N ASP A 83 -2.54 -4.78 -11.52
CA ASP A 83 -1.18 -4.86 -12.08
C ASP A 83 -0.20 -5.65 -11.18
N ASP A 84 -0.67 -6.26 -10.09
CA ASP A 84 0.14 -6.97 -9.07
C ASP A 84 1.31 -6.12 -8.53
N ILE A 85 1.04 -4.85 -8.25
CA ILE A 85 2.01 -3.89 -7.73
C ILE A 85 1.90 -3.83 -6.20
N PRO A 86 2.88 -4.37 -5.45
CA PRO A 86 2.82 -4.40 -4.00
C PRO A 86 3.11 -3.02 -3.38
N TYR A 87 2.83 -2.88 -2.08
CA TYR A 87 3.11 -1.67 -1.30
C TYR A 87 2.53 -0.37 -1.91
N LEU A 88 1.37 -0.45 -2.57
CA LEU A 88 0.76 0.71 -3.26
C LEU A 88 1.74 1.39 -4.24
N GLY A 89 2.60 0.62 -4.89
CA GLY A 89 3.60 1.15 -5.82
C GLY A 89 4.74 1.93 -5.16
N PHE A 90 4.88 1.88 -3.84
CA PHE A 90 5.87 2.71 -3.14
C PHE A 90 7.34 2.42 -3.49
N PHE A 91 7.63 1.32 -4.19
CA PHE A 91 8.95 1.04 -4.74
C PHE A 91 8.92 0.89 -6.27
N HIS A 92 7.85 1.38 -6.90
CA HIS A 92 7.55 1.25 -8.31
C HIS A 92 7.47 2.63 -8.98
N GLU A 93 7.70 2.67 -10.29
CA GLU A 93 7.69 3.91 -11.08
C GLU A 93 6.31 4.58 -11.17
N VAL A 94 5.25 3.83 -10.83
CA VAL A 94 3.86 4.33 -10.81
C VAL A 94 3.64 5.34 -9.67
N PHE A 95 4.46 5.30 -8.63
CA PHE A 95 4.35 6.24 -7.51
C PHE A 95 5.11 7.52 -7.81
N SER A 96 4.38 8.64 -7.83
CA SER A 96 4.94 9.99 -7.85
C SER A 96 5.12 10.53 -6.44
N CYS A 97 6.30 11.08 -6.14
CA CYS A 97 6.56 11.77 -4.88
C CYS A 97 5.99 13.19 -4.84
N GLU A 98 5.63 13.75 -6.00
CA GLU A 98 5.03 15.09 -6.14
C GLU A 98 3.51 15.01 -6.06
N GLU A 99 2.93 14.01 -6.73
CA GLU A 99 1.48 13.76 -6.81
C GLU A 99 1.17 12.29 -6.45
N PRO A 100 1.31 11.91 -5.16
CA PRO A 100 1.07 10.54 -4.74
C PRO A 100 -0.36 10.11 -5.04
N PHE A 101 -0.50 8.88 -5.52
CA PHE A 101 -1.81 8.23 -5.80
C PHE A 101 -2.62 8.88 -6.93
N GLU A 102 -2.03 9.80 -7.70
CA GLU A 102 -2.67 10.32 -8.91
C GLU A 102 -2.95 9.17 -9.88
N CYS A 103 -4.21 9.07 -10.31
CA CYS A 103 -4.68 8.07 -11.25
C CYS A 103 -5.96 8.56 -11.91
N GLU A 104 -6.23 8.14 -13.15
CA GLU A 104 -7.49 8.44 -13.82
C GLU A 104 -8.69 7.91 -13.02
N GLU A 105 -9.65 8.79 -12.75
CA GLU A 105 -10.94 8.44 -12.14
C GLU A 105 -11.70 7.42 -13.01
N ARG A 106 -12.40 6.49 -12.37
CA ARG A 106 -13.16 5.43 -13.07
C ARG A 106 -14.64 5.51 -12.74
N ASN A 107 -15.48 5.29 -13.75
CA ASN A 107 -16.88 4.95 -13.56
C ASN A 107 -17.02 3.43 -13.58
N ILE A 108 -17.77 2.86 -12.65
CA ILE A 108 -18.01 1.41 -12.53
C ILE A 108 -19.49 1.12 -12.78
#